data_AF-A0A9Q9P4K1-F1
#
_entry.id   AF-A0A9Q9P4K1-F1
#
_cell.length_a   1.000
_cell.length_b   1.000
_cell.length_c   1.000
_cell.angle_alpha   90.00
_cell.angle_beta   90.00
_cell.angle_gamma   90.00
#
_symmetry.space_group_name_H-M   'P 1'
#
loop_
_entity.id
_entity.type
_entity.pdbx_description
1 polymer ?
#
loop_
_entity_poly.entity_id
_entity_poly.type
_entity_poly.pdbx_seq_one_letter_code
_entity_poly.pdbx_strand_id
1 'polypeptide(L)'
;MLEPQTRATLTEQLRPPTGFELVHAVGTTFTLGLDTALSVPLAFAARGVTEQADPIAILDAVRRAADRVDVFAQAGEIALGARNNRLVAFLEPMLHPVTVPAGIFHPKVWFLEFRSGDISAFRFVCASRNLTSDRSWDVVVSLDGAPGNTADAASLEARNAPIVGLLRSLPGSAVVPLVPERTVRIEGLAARFARVEWETPNDLEDLRFHVWRSGAPARPDLSGERALIISPFLQDGAFATIRGGIRRELLVVSRSESLNRLSRGTISGRTSAFVLDAAADPAEENEGTHLGVLRGLHAKVIVVNRERRARVLLGSLNATDAALHSNVEVMVELVGSAARFGVEATRKALGDLIVEHRVEPVDEANADDETGGFLDAVLRAVAGAQMRIDVEGDGPYRLRVSCVDMVPATDDVRFSWRLITRPDEVREGLPSENGSWIEAVALPDVTPYLVVTARDGEGAERSTVVLADLHGDPDDRLDAVIASHLSTPADFMRFITLLLELVGLGTAGAGAGTAWNTTAGAGGDAGAGLFESLIRSVGARGRGLADVDRVVQYLRARGDTAVLPQGFDELWASVWEAQRRLGGSR
;
A
#
# COMPACT_ATOMS: atom_id res chain seq x y z
N MET A 1 -7.23 -15.78 -18.89
CA MET A 1 -6.67 -14.84 -19.89
C MET A 1 -6.82 -13.44 -19.30
N LEU A 2 -6.08 -12.42 -19.75
CA LEU A 2 -6.34 -11.04 -19.29
C LEU A 2 -7.79 -10.68 -19.60
N GLU A 3 -8.45 -10.04 -18.65
CA GLU A 3 -9.83 -9.55 -18.77
C GLU A 3 -9.82 -8.03 -18.62
N PRO A 4 -9.44 -7.27 -19.66
CA PRO A 4 -9.31 -5.81 -19.56
C PRO A 4 -10.61 -5.10 -19.15
N GLN A 5 -11.76 -5.73 -19.39
CA GLN A 5 -13.06 -5.17 -19.03
C GLN A 5 -13.46 -5.40 -17.57
N THR A 6 -12.70 -6.22 -16.83
CA THR A 6 -12.95 -6.50 -15.42
C THR A 6 -12.18 -5.53 -14.54
N ARG A 7 -12.87 -4.79 -13.67
CA ARG A 7 -12.24 -3.95 -12.66
C ARG A 7 -11.95 -4.77 -11.41
N ALA A 8 -10.74 -4.60 -10.87
CA ALA A 8 -10.33 -5.18 -9.60
C ALA A 8 -9.80 -4.05 -8.72
N THR A 9 -10.43 -3.80 -7.57
CA THR A 9 -9.93 -2.79 -6.63
C THR A 9 -8.96 -3.44 -5.64
N LEU A 10 -7.94 -2.69 -5.20
CA LEU A 10 -7.00 -3.19 -4.18
C LEU A 10 -7.74 -3.58 -2.89
N THR A 11 -8.72 -2.78 -2.46
CA THR A 11 -9.53 -3.05 -1.28
C THR A 11 -10.23 -4.42 -1.36
N GLU A 12 -10.77 -4.79 -2.52
CA GLU A 12 -11.36 -6.12 -2.73
C GLU A 12 -10.31 -7.24 -2.68
N GLN A 13 -9.13 -7.01 -3.27
CA GLN A 13 -8.05 -8.00 -3.27
C GLN A 13 -7.49 -8.26 -1.87
N LEU A 14 -7.47 -7.25 -0.99
CA LEU A 14 -7.02 -7.40 0.39
C LEU A 14 -8.11 -7.97 1.31
N ARG A 15 -9.39 -7.87 0.93
CA ARG A 15 -10.50 -8.29 1.77
C ARG A 15 -10.40 -9.79 2.12
N PRO A 16 -10.56 -10.15 3.41
CA PRO A 16 -10.64 -11.56 3.82
C PRO A 16 -11.79 -12.30 3.13
N PRO A 17 -11.62 -13.60 2.81
CA PRO A 17 -12.72 -14.45 2.38
C PRO A 17 -13.87 -14.48 3.41
N THR A 18 -15.09 -14.79 2.97
CA THR A 18 -16.26 -14.88 3.87
C THR A 18 -16.01 -15.87 5.00
N GLY A 19 -16.16 -15.41 6.24
CA GLY A 19 -15.94 -16.22 7.45
C GLY A 19 -14.50 -16.26 7.95
N PHE A 20 -13.55 -15.65 7.25
CA PHE A 20 -12.15 -15.56 7.66
C PHE A 20 -11.79 -14.17 8.21
N GLU A 21 -10.80 -14.13 9.08
CA GLU A 21 -10.20 -12.90 9.60
C GLU A 21 -8.74 -12.78 9.17
N LEU A 22 -8.24 -11.54 9.03
CA LEU A 22 -6.83 -11.28 8.78
C LEU A 22 -5.96 -11.71 9.98
N VAL A 23 -4.96 -12.55 9.72
CA VAL A 23 -3.92 -12.91 10.70
C VAL A 23 -2.73 -11.98 10.57
N HIS A 24 -2.17 -11.86 9.36
CA HIS A 24 -1.00 -11.04 9.05
C HIS A 24 -1.02 -10.68 7.57
N ALA A 25 -0.74 -9.43 7.24
CA ALA A 25 -0.45 -8.99 5.88
C ALA A 25 0.91 -8.30 5.80
N VAL A 26 1.67 -8.59 4.74
CA VAL A 26 2.87 -7.85 4.37
C VAL A 26 2.70 -7.30 2.96
N GLY A 27 2.70 -5.99 2.82
CA GLY A 27 2.60 -5.26 1.56
C GLY A 27 3.94 -4.66 1.15
N THR A 28 4.16 -4.52 -0.14
CA THR A 28 5.30 -3.79 -0.71
C THR A 28 4.80 -2.81 -1.76
N THR A 29 5.46 -1.67 -1.90
CA THR A 29 5.18 -0.70 -2.97
C THR A 29 6.42 0.14 -3.28
N PHE A 30 6.43 0.80 -4.44
CA PHE A 30 7.46 1.80 -4.74
C PHE A 30 7.03 3.15 -4.17
N THR A 31 6.06 3.79 -4.83
CA THR A 31 5.47 5.04 -4.37
C THR A 31 4.30 4.78 -3.42
N LEU A 32 4.23 5.52 -2.33
CA LEU A 32 3.14 5.43 -1.34
C LEU A 32 2.59 6.82 -1.03
N GLY A 33 1.30 7.04 -1.26
CA GLY A 33 0.59 8.20 -0.69
C GLY A 33 0.07 7.84 0.70
N LEU A 34 0.38 8.65 1.72
CA LEU A 34 -0.11 8.39 3.09
C LEU A 34 -1.64 8.36 3.18
N ASP A 35 -2.32 9.22 2.41
CA ASP A 35 -3.78 9.23 2.28
C ASP A 35 -4.33 7.92 1.69
N THR A 36 -3.68 7.42 0.65
CA THR A 36 -4.05 6.18 -0.03
C THR A 36 -3.74 4.97 0.85
N ALA A 37 -2.66 5.02 1.64
CA ALA A 37 -2.31 3.95 2.57
C ALA A 37 -3.34 3.74 3.68
N LEU A 38 -4.13 4.76 4.02
CA LEU A 38 -5.28 4.61 4.93
C LEU A 38 -6.36 3.66 4.37
N SER A 39 -6.41 3.42 3.06
CA SER A 39 -7.36 2.47 2.46
C SER A 39 -7.02 1.01 2.77
N VAL A 40 -5.76 0.70 3.08
CA VAL A 40 -5.31 -0.67 3.37
C VAL A 40 -5.99 -1.21 4.63
N PRO A 41 -5.92 -0.54 5.80
CA PRO A 41 -6.69 -0.95 6.96
C PRO A 41 -8.19 -1.05 6.74
N LEU A 42 -8.77 -0.12 5.97
CA LEU A 42 -10.19 -0.12 5.64
C LEU A 42 -10.60 -1.38 4.89
N ALA A 43 -9.72 -1.95 4.06
CA ALA A 43 -9.99 -3.20 3.34
C ALA A 43 -10.20 -4.41 4.26
N PHE A 44 -9.64 -4.36 5.47
CA PHE A 44 -9.78 -5.42 6.47
C PHE A 44 -10.93 -5.15 7.46
N ALA A 45 -11.60 -4.00 7.37
CA ALA A 45 -12.78 -3.72 8.16
C ALA A 45 -13.96 -4.60 7.71
N ALA A 46 -14.71 -5.16 8.66
CA ALA A 46 -15.70 -6.21 8.45
C ALA A 46 -16.91 -5.81 7.55
N ARG A 47 -17.08 -4.52 7.23
CA ARG A 47 -18.07 -4.02 6.28
C ARG A 47 -17.42 -3.06 5.32
N GLY A 48 -17.82 -3.13 4.05
CA GLY A 48 -17.34 -2.25 2.98
C GLY A 48 -17.51 -0.79 3.36
N VAL A 49 -16.42 -0.22 3.88
CA VAL A 49 -16.32 1.22 4.09
C VAL A 49 -16.11 1.80 2.71
N THR A 50 -17.07 2.59 2.23
CA THR A 50 -16.95 3.28 0.95
C THR A 50 -15.77 4.26 0.99
N GLU A 51 -15.23 4.65 -0.17
CA GLU A 51 -14.11 5.61 -0.29
C GLU A 51 -14.36 6.99 0.38
N GLN A 52 -15.59 7.25 0.83
CA GLN A 52 -16.00 8.41 1.64
C GLN A 52 -16.05 8.08 3.14
N ALA A 53 -15.16 7.20 3.58
CA ALA A 53 -15.06 6.74 4.97
C ALA A 53 -14.95 7.92 5.94
N ASP A 54 -15.81 7.90 6.95
CA ASP A 54 -15.76 8.82 8.08
C ASP A 54 -14.45 8.64 8.88
N PRO A 55 -13.74 9.72 9.27
CA PRO A 55 -12.51 9.68 10.06
C PRO A 55 -12.50 8.68 11.23
N ILE A 56 -13.64 8.51 11.88
CA ILE A 56 -13.81 7.62 13.03
C ILE A 56 -13.78 6.14 12.63
N ALA A 57 -14.34 5.78 11.46
CA ALA A 57 -14.28 4.42 10.93
C ALA A 57 -12.88 4.06 10.42
N ILE A 58 -12.18 5.05 9.83
CA ILE A 58 -10.77 4.91 9.42
C ILE A 58 -9.90 4.63 10.64
N LEU A 59 -10.06 5.44 11.68
CA LEU A 59 -9.29 5.33 12.92
C LEU A 59 -9.36 3.93 13.54
N ASP A 60 -10.57 3.40 13.66
CA ASP A 60 -10.83 2.09 14.22
C ASP A 60 -10.24 0.96 13.37
N ALA A 61 -10.43 1.02 12.05
CA ALA A 61 -9.86 0.06 11.11
C ALA A 61 -8.33 0.07 11.14
N VAL A 62 -7.70 1.26 11.16
CA VAL A 62 -6.24 1.40 11.21
C VAL A 62 -5.68 0.81 12.48
N ARG A 63 -6.25 1.10 13.66
CA ARG A 63 -5.77 0.55 14.94
C ARG A 63 -5.77 -0.99 14.95
N ARG A 64 -6.78 -1.62 14.35
CA ARG A 64 -6.91 -3.08 14.30
C ARG A 64 -5.96 -3.74 13.31
N ALA A 65 -5.73 -3.07 12.18
CA ALA A 65 -4.82 -3.54 11.15
C ALA A 65 -3.36 -3.23 11.49
N ALA A 66 -3.09 -2.18 12.29
CA ALA A 66 -1.75 -1.66 12.50
C ALA A 66 -0.78 -2.67 13.11
N ASP A 67 -1.28 -3.51 14.02
CA ASP A 67 -0.50 -4.59 14.61
C ASP A 67 -0.34 -5.79 13.69
N ARG A 68 -1.13 -5.92 12.62
CA ARG A 68 -1.19 -7.10 11.75
C ARG A 68 -0.75 -6.81 10.32
N VAL A 69 -0.37 -5.58 10.01
CA VAL A 69 0.00 -5.16 8.67
C VAL A 69 1.36 -4.47 8.71
N ASP A 70 2.23 -4.86 7.80
CA ASP A 70 3.54 -4.26 7.56
C ASP A 70 3.63 -3.88 6.08
N VAL A 71 3.88 -2.60 5.76
CA VAL A 71 3.97 -2.11 4.38
C VAL A 71 5.36 -1.53 4.16
N PHE A 72 6.11 -2.14 3.25
CA PHE A 72 7.45 -1.72 2.88
C PHE A 72 7.39 -0.84 1.62
N ALA A 73 7.89 0.39 1.72
CA ALA A 73 7.85 1.37 0.63
C ALA A 73 9.26 1.90 0.33
N GLN A 74 9.56 2.25 -0.92
CA GLN A 74 10.85 2.84 -1.25
C GLN A 74 11.06 4.15 -0.47
N ALA A 75 12.18 4.23 0.27
CA ALA A 75 12.57 5.46 0.92
C ALA A 75 12.77 6.57 -0.11
N GLY A 76 12.15 7.73 0.13
CA GLY A 76 12.14 8.89 -0.78
C GLY A 76 10.98 8.92 -1.77
N GLU A 77 10.09 7.93 -1.74
CA GLU A 77 8.92 7.84 -2.63
C GLU A 77 7.60 7.82 -1.82
N ILE A 78 7.62 8.39 -0.62
CA ILE A 78 6.44 8.53 0.24
C ILE A 78 5.91 9.96 0.13
N ALA A 79 4.67 10.10 -0.34
CA ALA A 79 4.00 11.38 -0.51
C ALA A 79 3.01 11.66 0.62
N LEU A 80 2.90 12.94 0.98
CA LEU A 80 1.96 13.46 1.97
C LEU A 80 0.49 13.16 1.65
N GLY A 81 0.14 13.06 0.36
CA GLY A 81 -1.25 13.06 -0.10
C GLY A 81 -1.84 14.48 -0.20
N ALA A 82 -3.08 14.59 -0.68
CA ALA A 82 -3.71 15.88 -0.98
C ALA A 82 -4.25 16.63 0.27
N ARG A 83 -4.34 15.95 1.42
CA ARG A 83 -4.91 16.50 2.67
C ARG A 83 -3.99 16.18 3.85
N ASN A 84 -3.65 17.19 4.65
CA ASN A 84 -2.96 16.97 5.91
C ASN A 84 -3.93 16.29 6.89
N ASN A 85 -3.86 14.96 6.96
CA ASN A 85 -4.76 14.15 7.76
C ASN A 85 -3.99 13.59 8.97
N ARG A 86 -4.30 14.05 10.18
CA ARG A 86 -3.67 13.54 11.41
C ARG A 86 -3.85 12.02 11.61
N LEU A 87 -4.83 11.40 10.93
CA LEU A 87 -5.00 9.95 10.93
C LEU A 87 -3.84 9.18 10.29
N VAL A 88 -2.94 9.83 9.54
CA VAL A 88 -1.73 9.18 9.06
C VAL A 88 -0.82 8.73 10.21
N ALA A 89 -0.98 9.30 11.42
CA ALA A 89 -0.26 8.86 12.61
C ALA A 89 -0.49 7.37 12.93
N PHE A 90 -1.64 6.81 12.56
CA PHE A 90 -1.93 5.39 12.76
C PHE A 90 -1.22 4.46 11.77
N LEU A 91 -0.65 5.02 10.69
CA LEU A 91 0.17 4.28 9.74
C LEU A 91 1.63 4.15 10.21
N GLU A 92 2.09 4.97 11.16
CA GLU A 92 3.46 4.98 11.67
C GLU A 92 4.00 3.59 12.03
N PRO A 93 3.29 2.74 12.80
CA PRO A 93 3.78 1.40 13.13
C PRO A 93 3.70 0.39 11.97
N MET A 94 2.97 0.71 10.89
CA MET A 94 2.77 -0.17 9.73
C MET A 94 3.77 0.08 8.62
N LEU A 95 4.24 1.33 8.46
CA LEU A 95 5.05 1.73 7.32
C LEU A 95 6.53 1.58 7.60
N HIS A 96 7.23 0.91 6.70
CA HIS A 96 8.66 0.63 6.80
C HIS A 96 9.36 1.11 5.53
N PRO A 97 9.92 2.33 5.49
CA PRO A 97 10.72 2.77 4.35
C PRO A 97 11.92 1.85 4.16
N VAL A 98 12.21 1.47 2.92
CA VAL A 98 13.31 0.56 2.57
C VAL A 98 14.31 1.18 1.62
N THR A 99 15.55 0.73 1.73
CA THR A 99 16.60 0.98 0.75
C THR A 99 17.11 -0.36 0.19
N VAL A 100 17.71 -0.31 -0.99
CA VAL A 100 18.33 -1.47 -1.63
C VAL A 100 19.76 -1.10 -2.05
N PRO A 101 20.70 -2.05 -2.06
CA PRO A 101 22.10 -1.74 -2.36
C PRO A 101 22.36 -1.16 -3.76
N ALA A 102 21.49 -1.49 -4.73
CA ALA A 102 21.59 -1.02 -6.10
C ALA A 102 20.19 -0.86 -6.71
N GLY A 103 20.03 0.14 -7.58
CA GLY A 103 18.75 0.45 -8.20
C GLY A 103 17.71 0.94 -7.18
N ILE A 104 16.44 0.63 -7.45
CA ILE A 104 15.31 0.99 -6.58
C ILE A 104 14.54 -0.26 -6.12
N PHE A 105 13.85 -0.15 -4.99
CA PHE A 105 12.90 -1.13 -4.51
C PHE A 105 11.54 -0.91 -5.17
N HIS A 106 11.19 -1.74 -6.14
CA HIS A 106 10.00 -1.58 -6.95
C HIS A 106 8.95 -2.72 -6.91
N PRO A 107 9.00 -3.76 -6.03
CA PRO A 107 7.89 -4.71 -5.89
C PRO A 107 6.56 -4.05 -5.48
N LYS A 108 5.44 -4.52 -6.03
CA LYS A 108 4.08 -4.18 -5.57
C LYS A 108 3.28 -5.43 -5.26
N VAL A 109 3.69 -6.13 -4.21
CA VAL A 109 3.10 -7.42 -3.83
C VAL A 109 2.50 -7.39 -2.42
N TRP A 110 1.51 -8.24 -2.19
CA TRP A 110 0.92 -8.50 -0.89
C TRP A 110 0.97 -9.98 -0.53
N PHE A 111 1.38 -10.27 0.69
CA PHE A 111 1.36 -11.58 1.32
C PHE A 111 0.29 -11.53 2.41
N LEU A 112 -0.78 -12.31 2.27
CA LEU A 112 -1.88 -12.33 3.24
C LEU A 112 -2.08 -13.73 3.81
N GLU A 113 -2.24 -13.81 5.12
CA GLU A 113 -2.73 -14.99 5.82
C GLU A 113 -4.06 -14.66 6.50
N PHE A 114 -5.04 -15.52 6.28
CA PHE A 114 -6.36 -15.46 6.88
C PHE A 114 -6.64 -16.72 7.70
N ARG A 115 -7.54 -16.62 8.68
CA ARG A 115 -7.93 -17.75 9.52
C ARG A 115 -9.42 -17.77 9.82
N SER A 116 -10.00 -18.97 9.79
CA SER A 116 -11.35 -19.28 10.25
C SER A 116 -11.29 -20.54 11.13
N GLY A 117 -11.33 -20.38 12.46
CA GLY A 117 -11.08 -21.47 13.39
C GLY A 117 -9.67 -22.03 13.20
N ASP A 118 -9.57 -23.33 12.90
CA ASP A 118 -8.30 -24.02 12.64
C ASP A 118 -7.89 -24.02 11.15
N ILE A 119 -8.72 -23.41 10.28
CA ILE A 119 -8.47 -23.37 8.83
C ILE A 119 -7.68 -22.09 8.50
N SER A 120 -6.49 -22.27 7.92
CA SER A 120 -5.70 -21.17 7.35
C SER A 120 -5.92 -21.07 5.85
N ALA A 121 -6.06 -19.85 5.35
CA ALA A 121 -6.08 -19.53 3.93
C ALA A 121 -5.02 -18.46 3.63
N PHE A 122 -4.46 -18.48 2.43
CA PHE A 122 -3.42 -17.57 2.00
C PHE A 122 -3.83 -16.87 0.72
N ARG A 123 -3.39 -15.63 0.57
CA ARG A 123 -3.48 -14.91 -0.70
C ARG A 123 -2.16 -14.24 -1.02
N PHE A 124 -1.74 -14.35 -2.27
CA PHE A 124 -0.65 -13.56 -2.82
C PHE A 124 -1.18 -12.66 -3.93
N VAL A 125 -0.96 -11.36 -3.80
CA VAL A 125 -1.32 -10.38 -4.82
C VAL A 125 -0.05 -9.82 -5.44
N CYS A 126 0.05 -9.81 -6.75
CA CYS A 126 1.10 -9.15 -7.50
C CYS A 126 0.48 -8.11 -8.43
N ALA A 127 0.71 -6.83 -8.14
CA ALA A 127 0.18 -5.72 -8.91
C ALA A 127 1.29 -5.02 -9.71
N SER A 128 0.88 -4.30 -10.74
CA SER A 128 1.78 -3.40 -11.49
C SER A 128 1.70 -1.96 -11.00
N ARG A 129 0.69 -1.60 -10.20
CA ARG A 129 0.43 -0.26 -9.68
C ARG A 129 0.87 -0.07 -8.23
N ASN A 130 1.29 1.16 -7.94
CA ASN A 130 1.71 1.64 -6.62
C ASN A 130 0.51 1.98 -5.71
N LEU A 131 0.75 2.18 -4.42
CA LEU A 131 -0.27 2.59 -3.46
C LEU A 131 -0.51 4.10 -3.53
N THR A 132 -1.08 4.56 -4.64
CA THR A 132 -1.35 5.98 -4.95
C THR A 132 -2.76 6.17 -5.52
N SER A 133 -3.19 7.42 -5.62
CA SER A 133 -4.49 7.82 -6.21
C SER A 133 -4.53 7.79 -7.75
N ASP A 134 -3.45 7.36 -8.43
CA ASP A 134 -3.34 7.28 -9.90
C ASP A 134 -4.48 6.47 -10.50
N ARG A 135 -5.14 6.91 -11.58
CA ARG A 135 -6.24 6.17 -12.22
C ARG A 135 -5.82 5.55 -13.55
N SER A 136 -4.57 5.10 -13.66
CA SER A 136 -4.06 4.43 -14.85
C SER A 136 -4.55 3.00 -14.99
N TRP A 137 -4.65 2.52 -16.23
CA TRP A 137 -4.83 1.10 -16.54
C TRP A 137 -3.67 0.28 -15.99
N ASP A 138 -3.96 -0.69 -15.15
CA ASP A 138 -2.98 -1.57 -14.54
C ASP A 138 -3.34 -3.04 -14.75
N VAL A 139 -2.54 -3.90 -14.14
CA VAL A 139 -2.77 -5.34 -14.09
C VAL A 139 -2.45 -5.86 -12.70
N VAL A 140 -3.24 -6.82 -12.25
CA VAL A 140 -3.09 -7.53 -10.99
C VAL A 140 -3.26 -9.03 -11.21
N VAL A 141 -2.46 -9.82 -10.50
CA VAL A 141 -2.66 -11.26 -10.33
C VAL A 141 -2.93 -11.51 -8.86
N SER A 142 -4.03 -12.20 -8.55
CA SER A 142 -4.40 -12.60 -7.19
C SER A 142 -4.47 -14.11 -7.15
N LEU A 143 -3.69 -14.72 -6.26
CA LEU A 143 -3.58 -16.17 -6.09
C LEU A 143 -4.05 -16.53 -4.70
N ASP A 144 -5.17 -17.23 -4.61
CA ASP A 144 -5.62 -17.85 -3.37
C ASP A 144 -4.94 -19.21 -3.20
N GLY A 145 -4.72 -19.62 -1.96
CA GLY A 145 -4.03 -20.86 -1.65
C GLY A 145 -4.29 -21.35 -0.23
N ALA A 146 -3.86 -22.58 0.01
CA ALA A 146 -4.04 -23.28 1.28
C ALA A 146 -2.69 -23.91 1.72
N PRO A 147 -2.56 -24.34 3.00
CA PRO A 147 -1.45 -25.18 3.40
C PRO A 147 -1.36 -26.42 2.50
N GLY A 148 -0.22 -26.59 1.82
CA GLY A 148 0.01 -27.74 0.96
C GLY A 148 0.32 -29.02 1.74
N ASN A 149 0.21 -30.15 1.06
CA ASN A 149 0.48 -31.46 1.65
C ASN A 149 1.98 -31.66 1.94
N THR A 150 2.30 -32.38 3.01
CA THR A 150 3.70 -32.67 3.42
C THR A 150 4.49 -33.43 2.34
N ALA A 151 3.81 -34.25 1.53
CA ALA A 151 4.44 -35.00 0.45
C ALA A 151 5.05 -34.10 -0.65
N ASP A 152 4.44 -32.94 -0.89
CA ASP A 152 4.85 -32.00 -1.95
C ASP A 152 5.72 -30.85 -1.43
N ALA A 153 6.07 -30.88 -0.15
CA ALA A 153 6.74 -29.77 0.54
C ALA A 153 7.99 -29.26 -0.18
N ALA A 154 8.87 -30.15 -0.66
CA ALA A 154 10.09 -29.74 -1.36
C ALA A 154 9.79 -29.04 -2.70
N SER A 155 8.74 -29.46 -3.41
CA SER A 155 8.31 -28.83 -4.67
C SER A 155 7.70 -27.45 -4.42
N LEU A 156 6.83 -27.35 -3.40
CA LEU A 156 6.22 -26.08 -2.99
C LEU A 156 7.28 -25.08 -2.49
N GLU A 157 8.23 -25.54 -1.67
CA GLU A 157 9.33 -24.71 -1.18
C GLU A 157 10.19 -24.20 -2.33
N ALA A 158 10.51 -25.04 -3.31
CA ALA A 158 11.28 -24.63 -4.48
C ALA A 158 10.49 -23.62 -5.35
N ARG A 159 9.17 -23.82 -5.54
CA ARG A 159 8.30 -22.91 -6.30
C ARG A 159 8.19 -21.56 -5.63
N ASN A 160 7.96 -21.53 -4.31
CA ASN A 160 7.70 -20.33 -3.53
C ASN A 160 8.98 -19.63 -3.03
N ALA A 161 10.15 -20.28 -3.13
CA ALA A 161 11.44 -19.75 -2.67
C ALA A 161 11.73 -18.30 -3.12
N PRO A 162 11.41 -17.86 -4.35
CA PRO A 162 11.67 -16.48 -4.76
C PRO A 162 10.90 -15.45 -3.92
N ILE A 163 9.58 -15.63 -3.76
CA ILE A 163 8.74 -14.69 -3.00
C ILE A 163 8.96 -14.80 -1.49
N VAL A 164 9.27 -16.00 -0.98
CA VAL A 164 9.68 -16.21 0.41
C VAL A 164 11.02 -15.53 0.69
N GLY A 165 11.97 -15.63 -0.24
CA GLY A 165 13.28 -14.96 -0.14
C GLY A 165 13.16 -13.44 -0.14
N LEU A 166 12.22 -12.88 -0.92
CA LEU A 166 11.87 -11.46 -0.82
C LEU A 166 11.31 -11.13 0.56
N LEU A 167 10.28 -11.84 1.01
CA LEU A 167 9.60 -11.58 2.28
C LEU A 167 10.57 -11.60 3.47
N ARG A 168 11.51 -12.55 3.50
CA ARG A 168 12.56 -12.65 4.52
C ARG A 168 13.57 -11.50 4.50
N SER A 169 13.78 -10.89 3.32
CA SER A 169 14.75 -9.79 3.17
C SER A 169 14.21 -8.42 3.58
N LEU A 170 12.88 -8.26 3.66
CA LEU A 170 12.24 -6.96 3.91
C LEU A 170 12.66 -6.32 5.25
N PRO A 171 12.67 -7.04 6.40
CA PRO A 171 13.06 -6.42 7.68
C PRO A 171 14.50 -5.88 7.67
N GLY A 172 15.41 -6.57 6.98
CA GLY A 172 16.82 -6.14 6.86
C GLY A 172 17.06 -5.01 5.86
N SER A 173 16.05 -4.64 5.07
CA SER A 173 16.12 -3.53 4.10
C SER A 173 15.50 -2.24 4.64
N ALA A 174 14.88 -2.28 5.82
CA ALA A 174 14.23 -1.12 6.42
C ALA A 174 15.26 -0.09 6.91
N VAL A 175 14.99 1.20 6.68
CA VAL A 175 15.84 2.32 7.13
C VAL A 175 15.87 2.40 8.65
N VAL A 176 14.71 2.25 9.29
CA VAL A 176 14.59 2.13 10.74
C VAL A 176 14.43 0.65 11.08
N PRO A 177 15.28 0.08 11.96
CA PRO A 177 15.15 -1.31 12.37
C PRO A 177 13.77 -1.61 12.96
N LEU A 178 13.14 -2.67 12.47
CA LEU A 178 11.86 -3.14 13.00
C LEU A 178 12.03 -3.67 14.43
N VAL A 179 11.00 -3.47 15.26
CA VAL A 179 10.94 -4.11 16.58
C VAL A 179 11.00 -5.65 16.44
N PRO A 180 11.68 -6.37 17.36
CA PRO A 180 11.95 -7.80 17.22
C PRO A 180 10.71 -8.67 16.96
N GLU A 181 9.59 -8.33 17.58
CA GLU A 181 8.32 -9.04 17.43
C GLU A 181 7.83 -9.02 15.98
N ARG A 182 7.99 -7.90 15.27
CA ARG A 182 7.60 -7.78 13.85
C ARG A 182 8.46 -8.66 12.97
N THR A 183 9.77 -8.65 13.19
CA THR A 183 10.73 -9.50 12.46
C THR A 183 10.39 -10.99 12.63
N VAL A 184 10.09 -11.43 13.86
CA VAL A 184 9.68 -12.83 14.14
C VAL A 184 8.38 -13.18 13.43
N ARG A 185 7.39 -12.29 13.42
CA ARG A 185 6.11 -12.52 12.73
C ARG A 185 6.30 -12.64 11.22
N ILE A 186 7.09 -11.77 10.61
CA ILE A 186 7.38 -11.79 9.17
C ILE A 186 8.11 -13.09 8.79
N GLU A 187 9.09 -13.53 9.59
CA GLU A 187 9.74 -14.84 9.37
C GLU A 187 8.74 -16.00 9.51
N GLY A 188 7.86 -15.95 10.51
CA GLY A 188 6.79 -16.94 10.67
C GLY A 188 5.85 -17.00 9.46
N LEU A 189 5.45 -15.84 8.93
CA LEU A 189 4.64 -15.74 7.71
C LEU A 189 5.40 -16.33 6.51
N ALA A 190 6.67 -15.99 6.34
CA ALA A 190 7.51 -16.51 5.27
C ALA A 190 7.66 -18.04 5.32
N ALA A 191 7.83 -18.60 6.52
CA ALA A 191 7.89 -20.06 6.72
C ALA A 191 6.58 -20.76 6.31
N ARG A 192 5.41 -20.15 6.57
CA ARG A 192 4.11 -20.67 6.13
C ARG A 192 3.93 -20.54 4.62
N PHE A 193 4.26 -19.38 4.05
CA PHE A 193 4.23 -19.14 2.60
C PHE A 193 5.10 -20.11 1.79
N ALA A 194 6.19 -20.61 2.37
CA ALA A 194 7.05 -21.59 1.72
C ALA A 194 6.32 -22.89 1.33
N ARG A 195 5.23 -23.23 2.01
CA ARG A 195 4.46 -24.47 1.79
C ARG A 195 3.03 -24.22 1.34
N VAL A 196 2.73 -23.04 0.82
CA VAL A 196 1.41 -22.76 0.25
C VAL A 196 1.28 -23.43 -1.10
N GLU A 197 0.18 -24.15 -1.27
CA GLU A 197 -0.30 -24.66 -2.54
C GLU A 197 -1.32 -23.66 -3.11
N TRP A 198 -1.09 -23.22 -4.34
CA TRP A 198 -1.89 -22.19 -4.99
C TRP A 198 -3.00 -22.80 -5.83
N GLU A 199 -4.19 -22.21 -5.73
CA GLU A 199 -5.28 -22.49 -6.65
C GLU A 199 -4.91 -21.98 -8.05
N THR A 200 -5.06 -22.84 -9.07
CA THR A 200 -4.71 -22.51 -10.45
C THR A 200 -5.88 -22.81 -11.38
N PRO A 201 -6.10 -21.99 -12.43
CA PRO A 201 -7.10 -22.30 -13.45
C PRO A 201 -6.76 -23.62 -14.17
N ASN A 202 -7.78 -24.38 -14.56
CA ASN A 202 -7.63 -25.71 -15.19
C ASN A 202 -6.70 -25.76 -16.42
N ASP A 203 -6.54 -24.65 -17.15
CA ASP A 203 -5.69 -24.59 -18.35
C ASP A 203 -4.26 -24.08 -18.07
N LEU A 204 -3.92 -23.81 -16.81
CA LEU A 204 -2.58 -23.39 -16.41
C LEU A 204 -1.71 -24.64 -16.23
N GLU A 205 -0.60 -24.70 -16.97
CA GLU A 205 0.34 -25.82 -16.91
C GLU A 205 1.41 -25.63 -15.83
N ASP A 206 1.82 -24.39 -15.57
CA ASP A 206 2.80 -24.07 -14.54
C ASP A 206 2.66 -22.63 -14.02
N LEU A 207 3.07 -22.42 -12.77
CA LEU A 207 3.08 -21.16 -12.05
C LEU A 207 4.46 -20.95 -11.42
N ARG A 208 5.13 -19.86 -11.76
CA ARG A 208 6.45 -19.54 -11.21
C ARG A 208 6.49 -18.12 -10.69
N PHE A 209 7.35 -17.88 -9.72
CA PHE A 209 7.62 -16.55 -9.21
C PHE A 209 9.05 -16.15 -9.52
N HIS A 210 9.26 -14.88 -9.82
CA HIS A 210 10.56 -14.34 -10.15
C HIS A 210 10.79 -13.05 -9.38
N VAL A 211 11.94 -12.96 -8.73
CA VAL A 211 12.39 -11.74 -8.03
C VAL A 211 13.69 -11.30 -8.68
N TRP A 212 13.65 -10.20 -9.43
CA TRP A 212 14.85 -9.54 -9.92
C TRP A 212 15.48 -8.77 -8.77
N ARG A 213 16.80 -8.86 -8.68
CA ARG A 213 17.66 -8.02 -7.86
C ARG A 213 19.10 -8.27 -8.28
N SER A 214 19.99 -7.35 -7.96
CA SER A 214 21.43 -7.59 -8.15
C SER A 214 21.87 -8.88 -7.42
N GLY A 215 22.64 -9.73 -8.10
CA GLY A 215 23.11 -11.02 -7.56
C GLY A 215 22.06 -12.14 -7.45
N ALA A 216 20.83 -11.95 -7.96
CA ALA A 216 19.82 -13.00 -8.04
C ALA A 216 20.19 -14.15 -9.00
N PRO A 217 19.59 -15.35 -8.85
CA PRO A 217 19.75 -16.46 -9.79
C PRO A 217 19.28 -16.12 -11.22
N ALA A 218 19.52 -17.06 -12.15
CA ALA A 218 19.24 -16.90 -13.57
C ALA A 218 17.81 -16.38 -13.86
N ARG A 219 17.73 -15.32 -14.67
CA ARG A 219 16.49 -14.68 -15.08
C ARG A 219 15.65 -15.61 -15.96
N PRO A 220 14.31 -15.45 -15.98
CA PRO A 220 13.49 -16.21 -16.91
C PRO A 220 13.92 -15.92 -18.34
N ASP A 221 14.01 -16.98 -19.13
CA ASP A 221 14.31 -16.89 -20.55
C ASP A 221 13.12 -16.26 -21.30
N LEU A 222 13.34 -15.04 -21.82
CA LEU A 222 12.35 -14.25 -22.54
C LEU A 222 12.40 -14.46 -24.07
N SER A 223 13.20 -15.42 -24.57
CA SER A 223 13.28 -15.70 -26.00
C SER A 223 12.04 -16.43 -26.54
N GLY A 224 11.72 -16.28 -27.82
CA GLY A 224 10.53 -16.92 -28.40
C GLY A 224 10.30 -16.62 -29.87
N GLU A 225 9.20 -17.13 -30.40
CA GLU A 225 8.80 -16.84 -31.78
C GLU A 225 8.15 -15.47 -31.91
N ARG A 226 7.19 -15.18 -31.03
CA ARG A 226 6.48 -13.90 -30.96
C ARG A 226 6.42 -13.44 -29.52
N ALA A 227 6.39 -12.13 -29.31
CA ALA A 227 6.15 -11.56 -27.99
C ALA A 227 5.24 -10.34 -28.04
N LEU A 228 4.62 -10.05 -26.90
CA LEU A 228 3.87 -8.83 -26.64
C LEU A 228 4.36 -8.26 -25.31
N ILE A 229 4.76 -6.98 -25.32
CA ILE A 229 5.17 -6.24 -24.14
C ILE A 229 4.14 -5.14 -23.88
N ILE A 230 3.61 -5.06 -22.67
CA ILE A 230 2.86 -3.91 -22.17
C ILE A 230 3.74 -3.27 -21.10
N SER A 231 4.12 -2.01 -21.27
CA SER A 231 4.91 -1.30 -20.26
C SER A 231 4.75 0.21 -20.38
N PRO A 232 4.57 0.94 -19.26
CA PRO A 232 4.41 2.40 -19.31
C PRO A 232 5.71 3.15 -19.65
N PHE A 233 6.86 2.53 -19.39
CA PHE A 233 8.18 3.11 -19.59
C PHE A 233 9.08 2.13 -20.35
N LEU A 234 9.71 2.65 -21.39
CA LEU A 234 10.60 1.94 -22.31
C LEU A 234 11.96 2.64 -22.36
N GLN A 235 13.03 1.86 -22.43
CA GLN A 235 14.38 2.34 -22.77
C GLN A 235 14.99 1.46 -23.86
N ASP A 236 15.83 2.05 -24.70
CA ASP A 236 16.42 1.40 -25.89
C ASP A 236 17.18 0.11 -25.55
N GLY A 237 18.01 0.11 -24.48
CA GLY A 237 18.83 -1.06 -24.11
C GLY A 237 18.00 -2.28 -23.69
N ALA A 238 17.03 -2.06 -22.82
CA ALA A 238 16.12 -3.09 -22.35
C ALA A 238 15.24 -3.62 -23.47
N PHE A 239 14.75 -2.70 -24.32
CA PHE A 239 13.97 -3.06 -25.49
C PHE A 239 14.77 -3.94 -26.46
N ALA A 240 16.01 -3.55 -26.78
CA ALA A 240 16.91 -4.30 -27.65
C ALA A 240 17.21 -5.69 -27.07
N THR A 241 17.41 -5.80 -25.76
CA THR A 241 17.64 -7.05 -25.05
C THR A 241 16.47 -8.02 -25.23
N ILE A 242 15.24 -7.55 -24.99
CA ILE A 242 14.05 -8.39 -25.16
C ILE A 242 13.85 -8.74 -26.64
N ARG A 243 13.93 -7.74 -27.53
CA ARG A 243 13.77 -7.92 -28.98
C ARG A 243 14.76 -8.91 -29.57
N GLY A 244 16.00 -8.94 -29.09
CA GLY A 244 17.05 -9.86 -29.54
C GLY A 244 16.70 -11.33 -29.34
N GLY A 245 15.87 -11.64 -28.33
CA GLY A 245 15.34 -12.99 -28.08
C GLY A 245 14.18 -13.40 -29.00
N ILE A 246 13.60 -12.48 -29.78
CA ILE A 246 12.35 -12.71 -30.52
C ILE A 246 12.60 -12.96 -32.01
N ARG A 247 12.18 -14.14 -32.49
CA ARG A 247 12.49 -14.60 -33.85
C ARG A 247 11.58 -14.05 -34.93
N ARG A 248 10.32 -13.72 -34.65
CA ARG A 248 9.34 -13.24 -35.64
C ARG A 248 8.83 -11.86 -35.30
N GLU A 249 7.86 -11.72 -34.41
CA GLU A 249 7.11 -10.47 -34.22
C GLU A 249 7.15 -10.02 -32.77
N LEU A 250 7.33 -8.72 -32.55
CA LEU A 250 7.22 -8.09 -31.24
C LEU A 250 6.16 -7.00 -31.27
N LEU A 251 5.12 -7.15 -30.46
CA LEU A 251 4.10 -6.12 -30.25
C LEU A 251 4.42 -5.35 -28.97
N VAL A 252 4.24 -4.04 -28.99
CA VAL A 252 4.54 -3.17 -27.84
C VAL A 252 3.34 -2.28 -27.58
N VAL A 253 2.80 -2.33 -26.38
CA VAL A 253 1.76 -1.41 -25.90
C VAL A 253 2.38 -0.52 -24.84
N SER A 254 2.39 0.79 -25.07
CA SER A 254 3.03 1.74 -24.15
C SER A 254 2.34 3.10 -24.15
N ARG A 255 2.93 4.08 -23.46
CA ARG A 255 2.53 5.49 -23.53
C ARG A 255 3.13 6.13 -24.77
N SER A 256 2.41 7.06 -25.41
CA SER A 256 2.87 7.77 -26.60
C SER A 256 4.20 8.46 -26.35
N GLU A 257 4.34 9.12 -25.19
CA GLU A 257 5.56 9.82 -24.77
C GLU A 257 6.72 8.83 -24.60
N SER A 258 6.47 7.68 -23.99
CA SER A 258 7.53 6.67 -23.80
C SER A 258 7.99 6.05 -25.11
N LEU A 259 7.10 5.90 -26.10
CA LEU A 259 7.46 5.40 -27.43
C LEU A 259 8.26 6.43 -28.21
N ASN A 260 7.83 7.69 -28.16
CA ASN A 260 8.45 8.80 -28.87
C ASN A 260 9.83 9.18 -28.29
N ARG A 261 10.16 8.78 -27.05
CA ARG A 261 11.51 8.92 -26.48
C ARG A 261 12.52 7.87 -26.96
N LEU A 262 12.08 6.80 -27.63
CA LEU A 262 13.00 5.78 -28.13
C LEU A 262 13.81 6.29 -29.32
N SER A 263 15.04 5.79 -29.43
CA SER A 263 15.93 6.13 -30.53
C SER A 263 15.32 5.77 -31.90
N ARG A 264 15.67 6.56 -32.93
CA ARG A 264 15.24 6.28 -34.32
C ARG A 264 15.67 4.88 -34.72
N GLY A 265 14.71 4.05 -35.12
CA GLY A 265 14.96 2.67 -35.57
C GLY A 265 14.78 1.58 -34.51
N THR A 266 14.61 1.93 -33.22
CA THR A 266 14.31 0.96 -32.16
C THR A 266 13.00 0.22 -32.42
N ILE A 267 11.95 0.96 -32.78
CA ILE A 267 10.71 0.40 -33.30
C ILE A 267 10.83 0.32 -34.83
N SER A 268 11.27 -0.84 -35.33
CA SER A 268 11.38 -1.08 -36.78
C SER A 268 11.25 -2.56 -37.16
N GLY A 269 11.08 -2.80 -38.45
CA GLY A 269 11.08 -4.13 -39.05
C GLY A 269 9.89 -4.98 -38.61
N ARG A 270 10.11 -5.89 -37.65
CA ARG A 270 9.10 -6.85 -37.17
C ARG A 270 8.56 -6.47 -35.79
N THR A 271 8.48 -5.17 -35.54
CA THR A 271 8.04 -4.59 -34.29
C THR A 271 6.92 -3.60 -34.58
N SER A 272 5.80 -3.73 -33.88
CA SER A 272 4.65 -2.82 -33.99
C SER A 272 4.36 -2.18 -32.64
N ALA A 273 4.10 -0.88 -32.65
CA ALA A 273 3.81 -0.10 -31.45
C ALA A 273 2.33 0.28 -31.39
N PHE A 274 1.79 0.25 -30.19
CA PHE A 274 0.40 0.56 -29.88
C PHE A 274 0.34 1.43 -28.61
N VAL A 275 -0.70 2.24 -28.52
CA VAL A 275 -1.04 3.03 -27.33
C VAL A 275 -2.47 2.70 -26.91
N LEU A 276 -2.81 2.95 -25.63
CA LEU A 276 -4.19 2.82 -25.19
C LEU A 276 -5.04 3.94 -25.80
N ASP A 277 -6.20 3.58 -26.34
CA ASP A 277 -7.20 4.55 -26.79
C ASP A 277 -7.98 5.10 -25.59
N ALA A 278 -7.88 6.41 -25.36
CA ALA A 278 -8.61 7.08 -24.29
C ALA A 278 -10.13 7.11 -24.50
N ALA A 279 -10.60 6.89 -25.74
CA ALA A 279 -12.03 6.85 -26.09
C ALA A 279 -12.65 5.45 -25.95
N ALA A 280 -11.84 4.41 -25.74
CA ALA A 280 -12.29 3.01 -25.68
C ALA A 280 -12.62 2.52 -24.26
N ASP A 281 -12.68 3.42 -23.25
CA ASP A 281 -13.10 3.04 -21.89
C ASP A 281 -14.57 2.57 -21.92
N PRO A 282 -14.89 1.31 -21.56
CA PRO A 282 -16.25 0.76 -21.58
C PRO A 282 -17.17 1.35 -20.51
N ALA A 283 -16.76 2.42 -19.80
CA ALA A 283 -17.62 3.16 -18.88
C ALA A 283 -18.70 3.93 -19.65
N GLU A 284 -19.76 3.22 -20.03
CA GLU A 284 -20.98 3.79 -20.58
C GLU A 284 -21.52 4.95 -19.72
N GLU A 285 -22.10 5.90 -20.44
CA GLU A 285 -22.85 7.08 -20.04
C GLU A 285 -23.81 6.82 -18.87
N ASN A 286 -23.35 7.01 -17.64
CA ASN A 286 -24.24 7.33 -16.51
C ASN A 286 -23.94 8.76 -16.07
N GLU A 287 -24.82 9.68 -16.47
CA GLU A 287 -24.88 11.05 -15.97
C GLU A 287 -25.05 11.00 -14.43
N GLY A 288 -23.97 11.25 -13.69
CA GLY A 288 -24.04 11.37 -12.23
C GLY A 288 -22.72 11.40 -11.47
N THR A 289 -21.66 10.71 -11.92
CA THR A 289 -20.37 10.70 -11.20
C THR A 289 -19.20 10.48 -12.16
N HIS A 290 -18.42 11.53 -12.45
CA HIS A 290 -17.15 11.45 -13.21
C HIS A 290 -16.01 10.70 -12.46
N LEU A 291 -16.32 9.76 -11.57
CA LEU A 291 -15.36 9.06 -10.70
C LEU A 291 -14.70 7.83 -11.35
N GLY A 292 -15.09 7.44 -12.57
CA GLY A 292 -14.78 6.13 -13.13
C GLY A 292 -13.79 6.04 -14.29
N VAL A 293 -13.36 7.14 -14.92
CA VAL A 293 -12.55 7.05 -16.16
C VAL A 293 -11.09 6.74 -15.84
N LEU A 294 -10.55 5.66 -16.40
CA LEU A 294 -9.13 5.35 -16.29
C LEU A 294 -8.34 6.17 -17.32
N ARG A 295 -7.22 6.77 -16.91
CA ARG A 295 -6.38 7.62 -17.78
C ARG A 295 -4.92 7.21 -17.65
N GLY A 296 -4.30 6.85 -18.77
CA GLY A 296 -2.90 6.44 -18.84
C GLY A 296 -2.70 4.94 -18.65
N LEU A 297 -1.46 4.50 -18.85
CA LEU A 297 -1.03 3.10 -18.75
C LEU A 297 -0.07 2.94 -17.57
N HIS A 298 -0.23 1.89 -16.78
CA HIS A 298 0.70 1.47 -15.73
C HIS A 298 0.89 -0.06 -15.69
N ALA A 299 0.18 -0.82 -16.53
CA ALA A 299 0.31 -2.26 -16.64
C ALA A 299 1.69 -2.69 -17.18
N LYS A 300 2.20 -3.82 -16.65
CA LYS A 300 3.51 -4.38 -16.99
C LYS A 300 3.35 -5.86 -17.25
N VAL A 301 3.40 -6.22 -18.52
CA VAL A 301 3.11 -7.56 -19.02
C VAL A 301 4.13 -7.95 -20.07
N ILE A 302 4.65 -9.17 -19.99
CA ILE A 302 5.46 -9.76 -21.06
C ILE A 302 4.86 -11.12 -21.42
N VAL A 303 4.38 -11.24 -22.65
CA VAL A 303 3.87 -12.50 -23.21
C VAL A 303 4.87 -13.01 -24.24
N VAL A 304 5.28 -14.26 -24.14
CA VAL A 304 6.22 -14.89 -25.07
C VAL A 304 5.66 -16.23 -25.55
N ASN A 305 5.48 -16.37 -26.87
CA ASN A 305 5.08 -17.62 -27.50
C ASN A 305 6.30 -18.49 -27.81
N ARG A 306 6.22 -19.77 -27.42
CA ARG A 306 7.17 -20.84 -27.76
C ARG A 306 6.41 -22.04 -28.26
N GLU A 307 6.48 -22.30 -29.56
CA GLU A 307 5.76 -23.39 -30.20
C GLU A 307 4.25 -23.34 -29.85
N ARG A 308 3.75 -24.33 -29.10
CA ARG A 308 2.34 -24.44 -28.66
C ARG A 308 2.07 -23.86 -27.27
N ARG A 309 3.10 -23.36 -26.59
CA ARG A 309 3.01 -22.79 -25.24
C ARG A 309 3.23 -21.27 -25.26
N ALA A 310 2.69 -20.60 -24.25
CA ALA A 310 2.96 -19.22 -23.96
C ALA A 310 3.39 -19.06 -22.49
N ARG A 311 4.30 -18.12 -22.27
CA ARG A 311 4.71 -17.66 -20.94
C ARG A 311 4.20 -16.23 -20.77
N VAL A 312 3.44 -15.97 -19.71
CA VAL A 312 2.87 -14.65 -19.41
C VAL A 312 3.45 -14.19 -18.08
N LEU A 313 4.27 -13.14 -18.12
CA LEU A 313 4.85 -12.51 -16.94
C LEU A 313 4.08 -11.25 -16.59
N LEU A 314 3.67 -11.11 -15.33
CA LEU A 314 2.86 -10.00 -14.80
C LEU A 314 3.46 -9.51 -13.48
N GLY A 315 3.61 -8.20 -13.30
CA GLY A 315 4.12 -7.64 -12.04
C GLY A 315 4.67 -6.23 -12.15
N SER A 316 5.83 -5.97 -11.55
CA SER A 316 6.37 -4.62 -11.37
C SER A 316 7.42 -4.18 -12.41
N LEU A 317 7.92 -5.10 -13.23
CA LEU A 317 9.06 -4.87 -14.12
C LEU A 317 8.71 -4.00 -15.34
N ASN A 318 9.31 -2.81 -15.41
CA ASN A 318 9.29 -1.98 -16.62
C ASN A 318 10.26 -2.51 -17.68
N ALA A 319 10.04 -2.19 -18.96
CA ALA A 319 11.01 -2.47 -20.02
C ALA A 319 12.11 -1.38 -20.07
N THR A 320 12.83 -1.23 -18.95
CA THR A 320 13.92 -0.26 -18.75
C THR A 320 15.20 -0.96 -18.30
N ASP A 321 16.35 -0.35 -18.54
CA ASP A 321 17.65 -0.95 -18.23
C ASP A 321 17.78 -1.20 -16.71
N ALA A 322 17.40 -0.22 -15.90
CA ALA A 322 17.41 -0.36 -14.45
C ALA A 322 16.51 -1.50 -13.95
N ALA A 323 15.28 -1.62 -14.49
CA ALA A 323 14.36 -2.69 -14.11
C ALA A 323 14.88 -4.07 -14.49
N LEU A 324 15.56 -4.21 -15.63
CA LEU A 324 16.18 -5.47 -16.00
C LEU A 324 17.41 -5.77 -15.16
N HIS A 325 18.23 -4.78 -14.78
CA HIS A 325 19.59 -5.03 -14.29
C HIS A 325 19.87 -4.73 -12.81
N SER A 326 19.28 -3.68 -12.25
CA SER A 326 19.64 -3.17 -10.92
C SER A 326 18.50 -3.23 -9.92
N ASN A 327 17.28 -2.89 -10.33
CA ASN A 327 16.13 -2.79 -9.43
C ASN A 327 15.76 -4.12 -8.78
N VAL A 328 15.07 -4.00 -7.65
CA VAL A 328 14.30 -5.12 -7.09
C VAL A 328 12.91 -5.11 -7.74
N GLU A 329 12.55 -6.17 -8.46
CA GLU A 329 11.25 -6.31 -9.14
C GLU A 329 10.66 -7.70 -8.89
N VAL A 330 9.33 -7.82 -8.96
CA VAL A 330 8.64 -9.12 -8.86
C VAL A 330 7.77 -9.34 -10.08
N MET A 331 7.84 -10.55 -10.65
CA MET A 331 6.90 -11.01 -11.67
C MET A 331 6.35 -12.39 -11.30
N VAL A 332 5.05 -12.59 -11.56
CA VAL A 332 4.40 -13.89 -11.61
C VAL A 332 4.43 -14.37 -13.05
N GLU A 333 4.91 -15.59 -13.28
CA GLU A 333 4.91 -16.24 -14.58
C GLU A 333 3.84 -17.34 -14.62
N LEU A 334 2.93 -17.21 -15.58
CA LEU A 334 1.92 -18.19 -15.93
C LEU A 334 2.32 -18.90 -17.22
N VAL A 335 2.35 -20.23 -17.23
CA VAL A 335 2.64 -21.04 -18.42
C VAL A 335 1.39 -21.82 -18.81
N GLY A 336 1.02 -21.76 -20.09
CA GLY A 336 -0.08 -22.54 -20.62
C GLY A 336 -0.11 -22.56 -22.14
N SER A 337 -1.22 -23.03 -22.71
CA SER A 337 -1.42 -23.08 -24.16
C SER A 337 -1.34 -21.70 -24.81
N ALA A 338 -0.57 -21.59 -25.90
CA ALA A 338 -0.47 -20.36 -26.70
C ALA A 338 -1.82 -19.91 -27.29
N ALA A 339 -2.78 -20.83 -27.45
CA ALA A 339 -4.12 -20.49 -27.92
C ALA A 339 -4.94 -19.71 -26.88
N ARG A 340 -4.67 -19.90 -25.57
CA ARG A 340 -5.39 -19.22 -24.48
C ARG A 340 -4.58 -18.09 -23.82
N PHE A 341 -3.26 -18.23 -23.76
CA PHE A 341 -2.38 -17.31 -23.03
C PHE A 341 -1.39 -16.57 -23.94
N GLY A 342 -1.35 -16.90 -25.23
CA GLY A 342 -0.35 -16.38 -26.15
C GLY A 342 -0.63 -14.97 -26.64
N VAL A 343 0.33 -14.45 -27.41
CA VAL A 343 0.34 -13.10 -27.97
C VAL A 343 -0.98 -12.74 -28.67
N GLU A 344 -1.49 -13.61 -29.55
CA GLU A 344 -2.72 -13.33 -30.31
C GLU A 344 -3.96 -13.32 -29.41
N ALA A 345 -4.01 -14.21 -28.42
CA ALA A 345 -5.09 -14.24 -27.46
C ALA A 345 -5.11 -12.91 -26.68
N THR A 346 -3.98 -12.52 -26.09
CA THR A 346 -3.85 -11.24 -25.38
C THR A 346 -4.18 -10.03 -26.25
N ARG A 347 -3.69 -9.98 -27.48
CA ARG A 347 -4.01 -8.91 -28.43
C ARG A 347 -5.51 -8.83 -28.70
N LYS A 348 -6.17 -9.97 -28.92
CA LYS A 348 -7.62 -10.04 -29.12
C LYS A 348 -8.42 -9.58 -27.89
N ALA A 349 -7.94 -9.88 -26.66
CA ALA A 349 -8.57 -9.39 -25.44
C ALA A 349 -8.48 -7.87 -25.31
N LEU A 350 -7.36 -7.27 -25.70
CA LEU A 350 -7.22 -5.82 -25.71
C LEU A 350 -8.15 -5.18 -26.75
N GLY A 351 -8.30 -5.80 -27.93
CA GLY A 351 -9.28 -5.38 -28.92
C GLY A 351 -9.15 -3.90 -29.28
N ASP A 352 -10.25 -3.16 -29.17
CA ASP A 352 -10.33 -1.74 -29.49
C ASP A 352 -9.69 -0.83 -28.43
N LEU A 353 -9.24 -1.38 -27.29
CA LEU A 353 -8.51 -0.62 -26.27
C LEU A 353 -7.13 -0.16 -26.74
N ILE A 354 -6.57 -0.78 -27.77
CA ILE A 354 -5.25 -0.44 -28.31
C ILE A 354 -5.35 0.01 -29.76
N VAL A 355 -4.70 1.13 -30.06
CA VAL A 355 -4.59 1.67 -31.42
C VAL A 355 -3.14 1.68 -31.85
N GLU A 356 -2.88 1.40 -33.12
CA GLU A 356 -1.54 1.43 -33.67
C GLU A 356 -0.98 2.85 -33.59
N HIS A 357 0.22 2.99 -33.01
CA HIS A 357 0.87 4.28 -32.80
C HIS A 357 2.07 4.41 -33.72
N ARG A 358 2.09 5.50 -34.49
CA ARG A 358 3.27 5.87 -35.26
C ARG A 358 4.24 6.61 -34.36
N VAL A 359 5.40 6.00 -34.11
CA VAL A 359 6.45 6.62 -33.30
C VAL A 359 7.01 7.85 -34.02
N GLU A 360 6.99 8.97 -33.32
CA GLU A 360 7.58 10.24 -33.75
C GLU A 360 8.71 10.58 -32.78
N PRO A 361 9.96 10.19 -33.08
CA PRO A 361 11.08 10.39 -32.18
C PRO A 361 11.31 11.86 -31.90
N VAL A 362 11.33 12.24 -30.62
CA VAL A 362 11.64 13.60 -30.18
C VAL A 362 13.14 13.66 -29.89
N ASP A 363 13.85 14.61 -30.52
CA ASP A 363 15.32 14.73 -30.40
C ASP A 363 15.77 15.40 -29.08
N GLU A 364 14.86 15.67 -28.13
CA GLU A 364 15.17 16.33 -26.85
C GLU A 364 14.60 15.53 -25.68
N ALA A 365 15.47 15.11 -24.77
CA ALA A 365 15.06 14.88 -23.38
C ALA A 365 14.69 16.25 -22.81
N ASN A 366 13.43 16.44 -22.41
CA ASN A 366 13.03 17.68 -21.75
C ASN A 366 13.93 17.89 -20.52
N ALA A 367 14.60 19.04 -20.42
CA ALA A 367 15.45 19.38 -19.27
C ALA A 367 14.69 19.23 -17.94
N ASP A 368 13.39 19.54 -17.92
CA ASP A 368 12.50 19.35 -16.75
C ASP A 368 12.41 17.89 -16.25
N ASP A 369 12.46 16.90 -17.14
CA ASP A 369 12.39 15.47 -16.77
C ASP A 369 13.75 14.97 -16.21
N GLU A 370 14.87 15.45 -16.75
CA GLU A 370 16.22 15.11 -16.24
C GLU A 370 16.46 15.73 -14.86
N THR A 371 16.10 17.01 -14.69
CA THR A 371 16.21 17.73 -13.42
C THR A 371 15.27 17.15 -12.36
N GLY A 372 14.04 16.79 -12.73
CA GLY A 372 13.11 16.08 -11.84
C GLY A 372 13.66 14.73 -11.37
N GLY A 373 14.22 13.93 -12.30
CA GLY A 373 14.83 12.64 -11.98
C GLY A 373 16.06 12.74 -11.07
N PHE A 374 16.85 13.81 -11.22
CA PHE A 374 17.97 14.10 -10.32
C PHE A 374 17.50 14.44 -8.90
N LEU A 375 16.52 15.34 -8.74
CA LEU A 375 15.97 15.69 -7.43
C LEU A 375 15.35 14.47 -6.74
N ASP A 376 14.63 13.61 -7.47
CA ASP A 376 14.07 12.38 -6.93
C ASP A 376 15.18 11.41 -6.46
N ALA A 377 16.28 11.27 -7.22
CA ALA A 377 17.42 10.46 -6.80
C ALA A 377 18.10 10.98 -5.52
N VAL A 378 18.25 12.30 -5.42
CA VAL A 378 18.82 12.96 -4.24
C VAL A 378 17.90 12.77 -3.02
N LEU A 379 16.58 12.97 -3.17
CA LEU A 379 15.61 12.74 -2.09
C LEU A 379 15.58 11.28 -1.62
N ARG A 380 15.72 10.31 -2.52
CA ARG A 380 15.86 8.89 -2.14
C ARG A 380 17.12 8.63 -1.32
N ALA A 381 18.24 9.26 -1.65
CA ALA A 381 19.46 9.15 -0.85
C ALA A 381 19.29 9.76 0.55
N VAL A 382 18.67 10.94 0.64
CA VAL A 382 18.40 11.62 1.92
C VAL A 382 17.42 10.82 2.78
N ALA A 383 16.33 10.34 2.19
CA ALA A 383 15.31 9.57 2.90
C ALA A 383 15.79 8.16 3.31
N GLY A 384 16.86 7.67 2.67
CA GLY A 384 17.53 6.43 3.04
C GLY A 384 18.46 6.57 4.26
N ALA A 385 18.76 7.80 4.70
CA ALA A 385 19.53 8.06 5.90
C ALA A 385 18.66 7.94 7.16
N GLN A 386 19.23 7.38 8.23
CA GLN A 386 18.54 7.24 9.51
C GLN A 386 18.43 8.60 10.21
N MET A 387 17.20 9.13 10.28
CA MET A 387 16.86 10.29 11.09
C MET A 387 16.27 9.84 12.43
N ARG A 388 16.49 10.62 13.48
CA ARG A 388 16.03 10.34 14.85
C ARG A 388 15.28 11.55 15.40
N ILE A 389 14.21 11.27 16.14
CA ILE A 389 13.47 12.27 16.91
C ILE A 389 13.45 11.84 18.37
N ASP A 390 14.08 12.60 19.26
CA ASP A 390 13.97 12.41 20.70
C ASP A 390 12.88 13.33 21.27
N VAL A 391 11.92 12.76 21.99
CA VAL A 391 10.83 13.46 22.68
C VAL A 391 11.22 13.73 24.13
N GLU A 392 11.12 14.98 24.57
CA GLU A 392 11.40 15.39 25.96
C GLU A 392 10.24 16.16 26.59
N GLY A 393 10.07 15.98 27.90
CA GLY A 393 9.09 16.67 28.75
C GLY A 393 7.79 15.89 28.96
N ASP A 394 6.97 16.36 29.92
CA ASP A 394 5.65 15.78 30.25
C ASP A 394 4.50 16.66 29.69
N GLY A 395 4.81 17.53 28.72
CA GLY A 395 3.88 18.45 28.07
C GLY A 395 4.05 19.93 28.48
N PRO A 396 4.00 20.89 27.53
CA PRO A 396 4.16 20.69 26.08
C PRO A 396 5.55 20.14 25.75
N TYR A 397 5.63 19.23 24.79
CA TYR A 397 6.83 18.47 24.48
C TYR A 397 7.87 19.29 23.72
N ARG A 398 9.11 18.85 23.81
CA ARG A 398 10.22 19.36 23.02
C ARG A 398 10.79 18.23 22.18
N LEU A 399 10.96 18.45 20.88
CA LEU A 399 11.47 17.45 19.96
C LEU A 399 12.87 17.82 19.47
N ARG A 400 13.83 16.89 19.60
CA ARG A 400 15.15 17.01 18.97
C ARG A 400 15.21 16.15 17.73
N VAL A 401 15.36 16.77 16.57
CA VAL A 401 15.49 16.06 15.28
C VAL A 401 16.94 16.04 14.85
N SER A 402 17.54 14.86 14.68
CA SER A 402 18.92 14.68 14.20
C SER A 402 19.01 13.70 13.03
N CYS A 403 20.07 13.83 12.24
CA CYS A 403 20.44 12.85 11.22
C CYS A 403 21.65 12.07 11.73
N VAL A 404 21.52 10.76 11.83
CA VAL A 404 22.59 9.87 12.35
C VAL A 404 23.60 9.56 11.26
N ASP A 405 23.12 9.37 10.03
CA ASP A 405 23.97 9.08 8.89
C ASP A 405 24.47 10.36 8.20
N MET A 406 25.61 10.22 7.52
CA MET A 406 26.12 11.27 6.65
C MET A 406 25.37 11.26 5.32
N VAL A 407 24.66 12.34 5.04
CA VAL A 407 24.00 12.53 3.75
C VAL A 407 25.00 13.11 2.75
N PRO A 408 25.04 12.63 1.49
CA PRO A 408 25.92 13.19 0.47
C PRO A 408 25.70 14.69 0.28
N ALA A 409 26.78 15.46 0.30
CA ALA A 409 26.73 16.88 -0.06
C ALA A 409 26.35 17.03 -1.54
N THR A 410 25.43 17.94 -1.82
CA THR A 410 25.03 18.31 -3.18
C THR A 410 25.07 19.83 -3.28
N ASP A 411 26.09 20.37 -3.97
CA ASP A 411 26.34 21.81 -4.02
C ASP A 411 25.21 22.58 -4.76
N ASP A 412 24.48 21.89 -5.64
CA ASP A 412 23.45 22.47 -6.49
C ASP A 412 22.01 22.31 -5.93
N VAL A 413 21.85 21.69 -4.76
CA VAL A 413 20.54 21.40 -4.16
C VAL A 413 20.42 22.00 -2.77
N ARG A 414 19.39 22.81 -2.57
CA ARG A 414 19.01 23.32 -1.26
C ARG A 414 17.94 22.43 -0.65
N PHE A 415 18.15 22.06 0.61
CA PHE A 415 17.18 21.29 1.38
C PHE A 415 16.44 22.18 2.37
N SER A 416 15.21 21.81 2.65
CA SER A 416 14.49 22.24 3.84
C SER A 416 13.69 21.08 4.42
N TRP A 417 13.32 21.18 5.68
CA TRP A 417 12.51 20.15 6.34
C TRP A 417 11.55 20.75 7.38
N ARG A 418 10.53 19.96 7.73
CA ARG A 418 9.53 20.29 8.77
C ARG A 418 8.84 19.03 9.29
N LEU A 419 8.10 19.14 10.40
CA LEU A 419 7.16 18.10 10.80
C LEU A 419 5.96 18.09 9.86
N ILE A 420 5.39 16.91 9.61
CA ILE A 420 4.13 16.79 8.85
C ILE A 420 2.98 17.56 9.53
N THR A 421 2.95 17.55 10.87
CA THR A 421 1.93 18.19 11.72
C THR A 421 2.08 19.70 11.82
N ARG A 422 3.24 20.27 11.43
CA ARG A 422 3.55 21.70 11.50
C ARG A 422 4.01 22.23 10.14
N PRO A 423 3.09 22.42 9.17
CA PRO A 423 3.44 22.84 7.82
C PRO A 423 4.12 24.21 7.74
N ASP A 424 3.85 25.10 8.70
CA ASP A 424 4.35 26.48 8.71
C ASP A 424 5.74 26.64 9.36
N GLU A 425 6.25 25.60 10.05
CA GLU A 425 7.55 25.62 10.72
C GLU A 425 8.66 25.00 9.84
N VAL A 426 8.96 25.64 8.72
CA VAL A 426 10.02 25.22 7.78
C VAL A 426 11.41 25.57 8.31
N ARG A 427 12.35 24.63 8.20
CA ARG A 427 13.76 24.79 8.59
C ARG A 427 14.66 24.54 7.38
N GLU A 428 15.61 25.45 7.17
CA GLU A 428 16.58 25.35 6.08
C GLU A 428 17.68 24.31 6.40
N GLY A 429 18.19 23.66 5.36
CA GLY A 429 19.18 22.60 5.43
C GLY A 429 18.58 21.22 5.71
N LEU A 430 19.42 20.29 6.18
CA LEU A 430 19.02 19.00 6.72
C LEU A 430 19.28 18.99 8.24
N PRO A 431 18.62 18.11 9.02
CA PRO A 431 18.93 17.94 10.43
C PRO A 431 20.41 17.61 10.64
N SER A 432 21.11 18.37 11.48
CA SER A 432 22.51 18.07 11.83
C SER A 432 22.62 16.89 12.82
N GLU A 433 23.80 16.31 12.96
CA GLU A 433 24.10 15.30 13.99
C GLU A 433 23.83 15.82 15.42
N ASN A 434 24.16 17.08 15.69
CA ASN A 434 23.88 17.74 16.98
C ASN A 434 22.38 17.99 17.26
N GLY A 435 21.53 17.76 16.26
CA GLY A 435 20.10 17.93 16.32
C GLY A 435 19.60 19.38 16.22
N SER A 436 18.35 19.52 15.80
CA SER A 436 17.59 20.77 15.78
C SER A 436 16.36 20.64 16.67
N TRP A 437 16.09 21.67 17.47
CA TRP A 437 15.01 21.66 18.45
C TRP A 437 13.72 22.28 17.92
N ILE A 438 12.61 21.61 18.20
CA ILE A 438 11.24 22.10 18.01
C ILE A 438 10.60 22.21 19.38
N GLU A 439 10.18 23.42 19.73
CA GLU A 439 9.64 23.75 21.05
C GLU A 439 8.11 23.64 21.07
N ALA A 440 7.56 23.45 22.27
CA ALA A 440 6.15 23.55 22.57
C ALA A 440 5.23 22.69 21.67
N VAL A 441 5.60 21.42 21.46
CA VAL A 441 4.83 20.45 20.66
C VAL A 441 3.68 19.86 21.49
N ALA A 442 2.45 20.04 21.00
CA ALA A 442 1.29 19.42 21.61
C ALA A 442 1.35 17.90 21.38
N LEU A 443 0.86 17.11 22.33
CA LEU A 443 0.83 15.65 22.23
C LEU A 443 0.33 15.10 20.88
N PRO A 444 -0.82 15.55 20.31
CA PRO A 444 -1.31 15.05 19.03
C PRO A 444 -0.47 15.51 17.81
N ASP A 445 0.48 16.42 17.99
CA ASP A 445 1.40 16.88 16.94
C ASP A 445 2.76 16.17 16.99
N VAL A 446 3.03 15.37 18.02
CA VAL A 446 4.22 14.50 18.07
C VAL A 446 4.08 13.42 17.00
N THR A 447 5.10 13.28 16.14
CA THR A 447 5.07 12.37 15.00
C THR A 447 6.49 12.07 14.50
N PRO A 448 6.78 10.85 14.01
CA PRO A 448 8.02 10.49 13.35
C PRO A 448 8.12 11.04 11.91
N TYR A 449 7.04 11.56 11.34
CA TYR A 449 7.02 12.00 9.94
C TYR A 449 7.61 13.39 9.75
N LEU A 450 8.71 13.43 9.01
CA LEU A 450 9.35 14.65 8.51
C LEU A 450 9.01 14.82 7.03
N VAL A 451 8.75 16.04 6.61
CA VAL A 451 8.70 16.40 5.19
C VAL A 451 10.04 16.99 4.84
N VAL A 452 10.74 16.38 3.88
CA VAL A 452 12.00 16.89 3.35
C VAL A 452 11.75 17.35 1.93
N THR A 453 12.20 18.56 1.63
CA THR A 453 12.02 19.24 0.36
C THR A 453 13.39 19.56 -0.23
N ALA A 454 13.59 19.17 -1.49
CA ALA A 454 14.78 19.48 -2.27
C ALA A 454 14.41 20.48 -3.37
N ARG A 455 15.20 21.55 -3.50
CA ARG A 455 15.04 22.57 -4.54
C ARG A 455 16.38 22.82 -5.23
N ASP A 456 16.39 22.82 -6.56
CA ASP A 456 17.58 23.12 -7.35
C ASP A 456 17.84 24.64 -7.49
N GLY A 457 18.85 24.99 -8.29
CA GLY A 457 19.19 26.37 -8.63
C GLY A 457 18.17 27.06 -9.57
N GLU A 458 17.39 26.30 -10.32
CA GLU A 458 16.41 26.79 -11.31
C GLU A 458 15.01 27.01 -10.70
N GLY A 459 14.78 26.51 -9.49
CA GLY A 459 13.55 26.65 -8.72
C GLY A 459 12.62 25.43 -8.79
N ALA A 460 13.02 24.33 -9.44
CA ALA A 460 12.23 23.10 -9.40
C ALA A 460 12.31 22.48 -8.01
N GLU A 461 11.18 21.96 -7.54
CA GLU A 461 11.04 21.46 -6.17
C GLU A 461 10.40 20.08 -6.16
N ARG A 462 10.92 19.21 -5.30
CA ARG A 462 10.37 17.89 -4.97
C ARG A 462 10.37 17.71 -3.46
N SER A 463 9.43 16.91 -2.96
CA SER A 463 9.30 16.64 -1.53
C SER A 463 8.95 15.18 -1.28
N THR A 464 9.48 14.62 -0.21
CA THR A 464 9.15 13.28 0.30
C THR A 464 8.89 13.33 1.80
N VAL A 465 8.11 12.38 2.28
CA VAL A 465 8.01 12.08 3.71
C VAL A 465 9.16 11.13 4.09
N VAL A 466 9.83 11.44 5.19
CA VAL A 466 10.82 10.58 5.86
C VAL A 466 10.22 10.13 7.18
N LEU A 467 10.29 8.83 7.46
CA LEU A 467 9.90 8.27 8.76
C LEU A 467 11.16 8.17 9.62
N ALA A 468 11.25 9.03 10.64
CA ALA A 468 12.35 9.02 11.59
C ALA A 468 12.11 8.00 12.72
N ASP A 469 13.19 7.58 13.37
CA ASP A 469 13.15 6.76 14.57
C ASP A 469 12.74 7.61 15.78
N LEU A 470 11.55 7.37 16.33
CA LEU A 470 10.96 8.15 17.42
C LEU A 470 11.31 7.54 18.78
N HIS A 471 12.05 8.29 19.59
CA HIS A 471 12.50 7.88 20.92
C HIS A 471 11.77 8.68 22.00
N GLY A 472 11.31 8.00 23.06
CA GLY A 472 10.48 8.63 24.10
C GLY A 472 9.03 8.86 23.65
N ASP A 473 8.52 8.04 22.73
CA ASP A 473 7.13 8.13 22.27
C ASP A 473 6.14 8.00 23.44
N PRO A 474 5.30 9.01 23.74
CA PRO A 474 4.31 8.90 24.80
C PRO A 474 3.21 7.88 24.47
N ASP A 475 2.94 6.97 25.41
CA ASP A 475 1.98 5.86 25.22
C ASP A 475 0.55 6.31 24.85
N ASP A 476 0.14 7.50 25.27
CA ASP A 476 -1.20 8.06 25.05
C ASP A 476 -1.29 8.97 23.82
N ARG A 477 -0.21 9.09 23.02
CA ARG A 477 -0.14 9.97 21.85
C ARG A 477 -1.20 9.66 20.80
N LEU A 478 -1.36 8.39 20.44
CA LEU A 478 -2.37 8.00 19.46
C LEU A 478 -3.78 8.25 20.00
N ASP A 479 -4.03 8.01 21.29
CA ASP A 479 -5.31 8.30 21.91
C ASP A 479 -5.58 9.83 21.94
N ALA A 480 -4.55 10.67 22.08
CA ALA A 480 -4.64 12.12 21.92
C ALA A 480 -5.03 12.56 20.51
N VAL A 481 -4.49 11.89 19.47
CA VAL A 481 -4.89 12.13 18.08
C VAL A 481 -6.37 11.81 17.90
N ILE A 482 -6.87 10.70 18.46
CA ILE A 482 -8.30 10.35 18.46
C ILE A 482 -9.13 11.43 19.10
N ALA A 483 -8.78 11.81 20.34
CA ALA A 483 -9.52 12.81 21.10
C ALA A 483 -9.59 14.15 20.35
N SER A 484 -8.55 14.53 19.60
CA SER A 484 -8.57 15.74 18.78
C SER A 484 -9.61 15.73 17.65
N HIS A 485 -10.12 14.56 17.27
CA HIS A 485 -11.20 14.39 16.30
C HIS A 485 -12.59 14.26 16.94
N LEU A 486 -12.68 14.11 18.26
CA LEU A 486 -13.93 13.97 19.00
C LEU A 486 -14.34 15.32 19.58
N SER A 487 -15.05 16.14 18.79
CA SER A 487 -15.43 17.50 19.19
C SER A 487 -16.81 17.58 19.83
N THR A 488 -17.68 16.60 19.58
CA THR A 488 -19.08 16.59 20.05
C THR A 488 -19.50 15.23 20.62
N PRO A 489 -20.56 15.19 21.46
CA PRO A 489 -21.16 13.93 21.89
C PRO A 489 -21.63 13.02 20.74
N ALA A 490 -22.00 13.61 19.60
CA ALA A 490 -22.35 12.85 18.40
C ALA A 490 -21.14 12.11 17.82
N ASP A 491 -19.96 12.77 17.77
CA ASP A 491 -18.71 12.16 17.32
C ASP A 491 -18.31 10.99 18.21
N PHE A 492 -18.43 11.18 19.54
CA PHE A 492 -18.14 10.15 20.52
C PHE A 492 -19.07 8.93 20.41
N MET A 493 -20.38 9.16 20.28
CA MET A 493 -21.35 8.08 20.09
C MET A 493 -21.06 7.28 18.83
N ARG A 494 -20.71 7.97 17.73
CA ARG A 494 -20.35 7.33 16.46
C ARG A 494 -19.09 6.48 16.57
N PHE A 495 -18.09 6.94 17.31
CA PHE A 495 -16.88 6.18 17.64
C PHE A 495 -17.18 4.88 18.36
N ILE A 496 -18.00 4.93 19.41
CA ILE A 496 -18.39 3.72 20.14
C ILE A 496 -19.21 2.77 19.27
N THR A 497 -20.18 3.28 18.48
CA THR A 497 -20.98 2.43 17.59
C THR A 497 -20.10 1.65 16.61
N LEU A 498 -19.13 2.31 15.96
CA LEU A 498 -18.20 1.67 15.04
C LEU A 498 -17.32 0.61 15.72
N LEU A 499 -16.85 0.90 16.93
CA LEU A 499 -16.09 -0.05 17.74
C LEU A 499 -16.89 -1.32 18.10
N LEU A 500 -18.17 -1.17 18.44
CA LEU A 500 -19.04 -2.27 18.87
C LEU A 500 -19.57 -3.12 17.73
N GLU A 501 -19.83 -2.52 16.57
CA GLU A 501 -20.26 -3.27 15.38
C GLU A 501 -19.26 -4.36 14.99
N LEU A 502 -17.97 -4.12 15.22
CA LEU A 502 -16.92 -5.05 14.83
C LEU A 502 -16.72 -6.24 15.78
N VAL A 503 -17.10 -6.15 17.05
CA VAL A 503 -17.01 -7.32 17.96
C VAL A 503 -18.05 -8.41 17.57
N GLY A 504 -18.74 -8.25 16.44
CA GLY A 504 -19.84 -9.11 15.99
C GLY A 504 -21.15 -8.79 16.71
N LEU A 505 -21.23 -7.60 17.31
CA LEU A 505 -22.29 -7.20 18.25
C LEU A 505 -23.05 -5.96 17.79
N GLY A 506 -22.80 -5.53 16.56
CA GLY A 506 -23.68 -4.59 15.87
C GLY A 506 -25.10 -5.11 15.89
N THR A 507 -26.05 -4.21 16.09
CA THR A 507 -27.48 -4.51 16.19
C THR A 507 -27.90 -5.35 14.97
N ALA A 508 -28.12 -6.65 15.20
CA ALA A 508 -28.81 -7.50 14.25
C ALA A 508 -30.26 -7.02 14.20
N GLY A 509 -30.58 -6.08 13.29
CA GLY A 509 -31.92 -5.52 13.21
C GLY A 509 -32.07 -4.24 12.41
N ALA A 510 -31.53 -4.15 11.20
CA ALA A 510 -32.11 -3.29 10.14
C ALA A 510 -31.59 -3.78 8.78
N GLY A 511 -32.36 -4.63 8.12
CA GLY A 511 -32.15 -4.96 6.72
C GLY A 511 -32.27 -3.71 5.86
N ALA A 512 -31.49 -3.67 4.78
CA ALA A 512 -31.58 -2.66 3.74
C ALA A 512 -32.99 -2.63 3.13
N GLY A 513 -33.54 -1.42 3.01
CA GLY A 513 -34.76 -1.15 2.24
C GLY A 513 -35.72 -0.23 2.96
N THR A 514 -35.86 1.00 2.45
CA THR A 514 -36.95 1.95 2.74
C THR A 514 -37.13 2.43 4.18
N ALA A 515 -36.44 3.52 4.58
CA ALA A 515 -36.98 4.55 5.50
C ALA A 515 -35.94 5.68 5.76
N TRP A 516 -35.56 6.45 4.73
CA TRP A 516 -34.82 7.71 4.92
C TRP A 516 -35.71 8.94 4.75
N ASN A 517 -37.02 8.78 4.89
CA ASN A 517 -37.94 9.90 4.89
C ASN A 517 -39.03 9.70 5.93
N THR A 518 -38.76 10.10 7.17
CA THR A 518 -39.80 10.59 8.08
C THR A 518 -39.20 11.59 9.06
N THR A 519 -39.85 12.74 9.07
CA THR A 519 -39.70 13.91 9.92
C THR A 519 -39.59 13.61 11.41
N ALA A 520 -38.69 14.35 12.05
CA ALA A 520 -38.61 14.75 13.46
C ALA A 520 -39.70 14.22 14.43
N GLY A 521 -39.25 13.43 15.40
CA GLY A 521 -39.95 13.05 16.64
C GLY A 521 -38.91 12.66 17.71
N ALA A 522 -39.15 13.07 18.95
CA ALA A 522 -38.15 13.28 20.00
C ALA A 522 -37.49 12.01 20.59
N GLY A 523 -36.32 12.23 21.20
CA GLY A 523 -35.35 11.27 21.73
C GLY A 523 -35.87 10.09 22.53
N GLY A 524 -35.27 8.92 22.28
CA GLY A 524 -35.45 7.73 23.12
C GLY A 524 -34.76 6.47 22.61
N ASP A 525 -34.63 6.27 21.30
CA ASP A 525 -34.39 4.90 20.78
C ASP A 525 -32.92 4.58 20.40
N ALA A 526 -32.11 5.59 20.05
CA ALA A 526 -30.71 5.37 19.66
C ALA A 526 -29.80 4.95 20.83
N GLY A 527 -30.12 5.37 22.07
CA GLY A 527 -29.32 5.07 23.27
C GLY A 527 -29.51 3.64 23.79
N ALA A 528 -30.69 3.06 23.63
CA ALA A 528 -31.00 1.70 24.09
C ALA A 528 -30.25 0.63 23.28
N GLY A 529 -30.14 0.82 21.95
CA GLY A 529 -29.39 -0.08 21.08
C GLY A 529 -27.87 -0.09 21.38
N LEU A 530 -27.29 1.08 21.66
CA LEU A 530 -25.87 1.17 22.02
C LEU A 530 -25.57 0.48 23.35
N PHE A 531 -26.44 0.66 24.34
CA PHE A 531 -26.31 0.01 25.64
C PHE A 531 -26.34 -1.51 25.54
N GLU A 532 -27.28 -2.07 24.75
CA GLU A 532 -27.37 -3.51 24.54
C GLU A 532 -26.12 -4.05 23.83
N SER A 533 -25.61 -3.33 22.82
CA SER A 533 -24.34 -3.68 22.16
C SER A 533 -23.13 -3.60 23.10
N LEU A 534 -23.07 -2.58 23.98
CA LEU A 534 -22.03 -2.45 25.01
C LEU A 534 -22.07 -3.63 25.98
N ILE A 535 -23.25 -3.98 26.51
CA ILE A 535 -23.41 -5.13 27.41
C ILE A 535 -23.05 -6.45 26.71
N ARG A 536 -23.49 -6.65 25.46
CA ARG A 536 -23.14 -7.88 24.72
C ARG A 536 -21.62 -7.99 24.49
N SER A 537 -20.91 -6.86 24.47
CA SER A 537 -19.45 -6.83 24.28
C SER A 537 -18.67 -7.16 25.55
N VAL A 538 -19.33 -7.10 26.70
CA VAL A 538 -18.77 -7.54 27.97
C VAL A 538 -18.55 -9.06 27.94
N GLY A 539 -17.29 -9.48 28.17
CA GLY A 539 -16.88 -10.89 28.14
C GLY A 539 -16.54 -11.43 26.75
N ALA A 540 -16.74 -10.66 25.68
CA ALA A 540 -16.22 -11.00 24.35
C ALA A 540 -14.68 -10.87 24.35
N ARG A 541 -13.97 -11.78 23.66
CA ARG A 541 -12.49 -11.78 23.57
C ARG A 541 -11.90 -10.59 22.77
N GLY A 542 -12.70 -9.57 22.44
CA GLY A 542 -12.29 -8.41 21.65
C GLY A 542 -11.64 -7.31 22.49
N ARG A 543 -10.66 -6.60 21.91
CA ARG A 543 -9.98 -5.45 22.54
C ARG A 543 -10.81 -4.15 22.55
N GLY A 544 -11.96 -4.11 21.87
CA GLY A 544 -12.74 -2.90 21.62
C GLY A 544 -13.16 -2.13 22.88
N LEU A 545 -13.62 -2.80 23.94
CA LEU A 545 -14.01 -2.12 25.19
C LEU A 545 -12.81 -1.48 25.91
N ALA A 546 -11.64 -2.14 25.88
CA ALA A 546 -10.42 -1.58 26.47
C ALA A 546 -9.91 -0.37 25.68
N ASP A 547 -10.22 -0.31 24.39
CA ASP A 547 -9.87 0.81 23.53
C ASP A 547 -10.77 2.02 23.78
N VAL A 548 -12.08 1.81 23.95
CA VAL A 548 -12.99 2.87 24.42
C VAL A 548 -12.57 3.38 25.79
N ASP A 549 -12.20 2.49 26.73
CA ASP A 549 -11.79 2.91 28.07
C ASP A 549 -10.60 3.87 28.01
N ARG A 550 -9.55 3.56 27.21
CA ARG A 550 -8.38 4.44 27.09
C ARG A 550 -8.74 5.84 26.62
N VAL A 551 -9.55 5.96 25.57
CA VAL A 551 -10.00 7.27 25.05
C VAL A 551 -10.87 8.00 26.09
N VAL A 552 -11.74 7.30 26.81
CA VAL A 552 -12.57 7.88 27.87
C VAL A 552 -11.71 8.37 29.03
N GLN A 553 -10.73 7.58 29.49
CA GLN A 553 -9.81 8.00 30.54
C GLN A 553 -8.98 9.20 30.10
N TYR A 554 -8.54 9.24 28.84
CA TYR A 554 -7.82 10.38 28.27
C TYR A 554 -8.67 11.67 28.28
N LEU A 555 -9.90 11.62 27.78
CA LEU A 555 -10.83 12.75 27.80
C LEU A 555 -11.10 13.24 29.22
N ARG A 556 -11.26 12.32 30.19
CA ARG A 556 -11.44 12.64 31.61
C ARG A 556 -10.22 13.32 32.22
N ALA A 557 -9.02 12.82 31.95
CA ALA A 557 -7.78 13.39 32.48
C ALA A 557 -7.56 14.84 32.03
N ARG A 558 -8.08 15.22 30.86
CA ARG A 558 -8.00 16.58 30.31
C ARG A 558 -9.14 17.51 30.73
N GLY A 559 -10.19 16.98 31.34
CA GLY A 559 -11.40 17.74 31.67
C GLY A 559 -12.34 17.97 30.47
N ASP A 560 -12.13 17.29 29.35
CA ASP A 560 -12.94 17.38 28.12
C ASP A 560 -14.21 16.51 28.20
N THR A 561 -14.86 16.47 29.38
CA THR A 561 -16.04 15.61 29.63
C THR A 561 -17.30 16.09 28.92
N ALA A 562 -17.32 17.32 28.40
CA ALA A 562 -18.42 17.85 27.59
C ALA A 562 -18.66 17.08 26.28
N VAL A 563 -17.65 16.32 25.83
CA VAL A 563 -17.74 15.42 24.68
C VAL A 563 -18.46 14.11 25.04
N LEU A 564 -18.55 13.75 26.32
CA LEU A 564 -19.27 12.56 26.77
C LEU A 564 -20.79 12.84 26.84
N PRO A 565 -21.64 11.96 26.30
CA PRO A 565 -23.09 12.09 26.43
C PRO A 565 -23.54 12.11 27.90
N GLN A 566 -24.62 12.82 28.19
CA GLN A 566 -25.20 12.88 29.53
C GLN A 566 -25.54 11.45 30.04
N GLY A 567 -25.10 11.11 31.25
CA GLY A 567 -25.32 9.80 31.86
C GLY A 567 -24.37 8.69 31.38
N PHE A 568 -23.44 8.98 30.45
CA PHE A 568 -22.49 7.99 29.96
C PHE A 568 -21.54 7.49 31.05
N ASP A 569 -21.15 8.33 32.01
CA ASP A 569 -20.21 7.93 33.06
C ASP A 569 -20.77 6.82 33.97
N GLU A 570 -22.04 6.93 34.36
CA GLU A 570 -22.73 5.91 35.18
C GLU A 570 -22.87 4.58 34.42
N LEU A 571 -23.18 4.70 33.12
CA LEU A 571 -23.26 3.58 32.19
C LEU A 571 -21.91 2.87 32.06
N TRP A 572 -20.86 3.63 31.75
CA TRP A 572 -19.52 3.12 31.48
C TRP A 572 -18.91 2.47 32.72
N ALA A 573 -19.09 3.06 33.90
CA ALA A 573 -18.64 2.47 35.16
C ALA A 573 -19.22 1.06 35.36
N SER A 574 -20.53 0.89 35.08
CA SER A 574 -21.23 -0.39 35.21
C SER A 574 -20.75 -1.43 34.19
N VAL A 575 -20.58 -1.01 32.92
CA VAL A 575 -20.07 -1.87 31.83
C VAL A 575 -18.63 -2.31 32.09
N TRP A 576 -17.77 -1.39 32.52
CA TRP A 576 -16.36 -1.65 32.76
C TRP A 576 -16.12 -2.53 34.00
N GLU A 577 -16.91 -2.32 35.06
CA GLU A 577 -16.87 -3.19 36.23
C GLU A 577 -17.26 -4.64 35.87
N ALA A 578 -18.30 -4.81 35.05
CA ALA A 578 -18.71 -6.12 34.56
C ALA A 578 -17.60 -6.78 33.71
N GLN A 579 -16.95 -6.01 32.83
CA GLN A 579 -15.84 -6.49 32.00
C GLN A 579 -14.66 -6.96 32.86
N ARG A 580 -14.28 -6.20 33.90
CA ARG A 580 -13.19 -6.59 34.82
C ARG A 580 -13.50 -7.86 35.58
N ARG A 581 -14.74 -8.04 36.05
CA ARG A 581 -15.16 -9.25 36.79
C ARG A 581 -15.12 -10.51 35.91
N LEU A 582 -15.50 -10.37 34.64
CA LEU A 582 -15.50 -11.48 33.68
C LEU A 582 -14.12 -11.76 33.07
N GLY A 583 -13.29 -10.73 32.89
CA GLY A 583 -11.90 -10.85 32.43
C GLY A 583 -10.92 -11.36 33.49
N GLY A 584 -11.19 -11.12 34.78
CA GLY A 584 -10.36 -11.55 35.91
C GLY A 584 -10.61 -12.96 36.45
N SER A 585 -11.54 -13.72 35.84
CA SER A 585 -11.87 -15.12 36.23
C SER A 585 -11.26 -16.17 35.29
N ARG A 586 -10.19 -15.85 34.56
CA ARG A 586 -9.41 -16.80 33.74
C ARG A 586 -7.92 -16.49 33.75
#